data_AF-I3CL72-F1
#
_entry.id   AF-I3CL72-F1
#
_cell.length_a   1.000
_cell.length_b   1.000
_cell.length_c   1.000
_cell.angle_alpha   90.00
_cell.angle_beta   90.00
_cell.angle_gamma   90.00
#
_symmetry.space_group_name_H-M   'P 1'
#
loop_
_entity.id
_entity.type
_entity.pdbx_description
1 polymer ?
#
loop_
_entity_poly.entity_id
_entity_poly.type
_entity_poly.pdbx_seq_one_letter_code
_entity_poly.pdbx_strand_id
1 'polypeptide(L)'
;MQFIQRVLCLSFLLFASVAFAEQRALLYPATDKLSPELQAIVTEAQKLDRPTVAYEQLSQKTRYYVRIAPRKYVLDANNQLLDSAILSTKPIAFITTPEGIYGKSLLTIYLDIGYEAEDIIHWQQDVPMVAILFRYPDDISLSEVTNGELSATWRKQVIIPTWDNMFTLFKNFAKDATIDASKKTEGDYSPTAFFFRTEESKAFALGYPDAGKARLKTVSYAGIKASGGADWAYRSLLEQKLSLFEHFRGTGRTQNEIVDPTGELHEKGLFEFVAPNAKLKELAEIAIVDLGTLTLQNVLSATTPK
;
A
#
# COMPACT_ATOMS: atom_id res chain seq x y z
N MET A 1 80.74 -5.59 -14.99
CA MET A 1 80.23 -4.35 -14.34
C MET A 1 79.30 -3.68 -15.35
N GLN A 2 78.03 -3.37 -15.14
CA GLN A 2 77.16 -3.30 -13.96
C GLN A 2 75.69 -3.44 -14.44
N PHE A 3 74.90 -4.17 -13.65
CA PHE A 3 73.46 -4.03 -13.41
C PHE A 3 72.47 -3.94 -14.59
N ILE A 4 71.98 -5.11 -15.03
CA ILE A 4 70.66 -5.23 -15.65
C ILE A 4 69.63 -5.41 -14.53
N GLN A 5 68.83 -4.37 -14.37
CA GLN A 5 67.80 -4.19 -13.35
C GLN A 5 66.59 -5.07 -13.69
N ARG A 6 66.17 -5.89 -12.72
CA ARG A 6 64.99 -6.75 -12.79
C ARG A 6 63.73 -5.89 -13.01
N VAL A 7 63.08 -6.04 -14.16
CA VAL A 7 61.70 -5.58 -14.35
C VAL A 7 60.79 -6.68 -13.80
N LEU A 8 60.40 -6.54 -12.54
CA LEU A 8 59.33 -7.30 -11.93
C LEU A 8 58.01 -6.71 -12.46
N CYS A 9 57.44 -7.31 -13.49
CA CYS A 9 56.06 -7.02 -13.91
C CYS A 9 55.12 -7.55 -12.82
N LEU A 10 54.80 -6.67 -11.86
CA LEU A 10 53.76 -6.89 -10.87
C LEU A 10 52.41 -6.66 -11.57
N SER A 11 51.83 -7.72 -12.13
CA SER A 11 50.47 -7.73 -12.62
C SER A 11 49.50 -7.61 -11.45
N PHE A 12 49.23 -6.38 -11.01
CA PHE A 12 48.07 -6.09 -10.18
C PHE A 12 46.81 -6.32 -11.04
N LEU A 13 46.30 -7.55 -10.99
CA LEU A 13 44.90 -7.84 -11.30
C LEU A 13 44.06 -7.09 -10.26
N LEU A 14 43.73 -5.83 -10.57
CA LEU A 14 42.58 -5.14 -10.01
C LEU A 14 41.35 -5.96 -10.41
N PHE A 15 40.97 -6.91 -9.56
CA PHE A 15 39.59 -7.31 -9.44
C PHE A 15 38.82 -6.07 -8.96
N ALA A 16 38.45 -5.21 -9.91
CA ALA A 16 37.30 -4.36 -9.72
C ALA A 16 36.12 -5.32 -9.58
N SER A 17 35.80 -5.69 -8.34
CA SER A 17 34.45 -6.10 -7.98
C SER A 17 33.58 -4.92 -8.39
N VAL A 18 33.04 -4.97 -9.60
CA VAL A 18 31.92 -4.14 -9.99
C VAL A 18 30.83 -4.59 -9.03
N ALA A 19 30.65 -3.82 -7.94
CA ALA A 19 29.46 -3.94 -7.12
C ALA A 19 28.32 -3.59 -8.05
N PHE A 20 27.71 -4.61 -8.67
CA PHE A 20 26.45 -4.42 -9.34
C PHE A 20 25.50 -3.93 -8.26
N ALA A 21 25.07 -2.68 -8.37
CA ALA A 21 24.01 -2.16 -7.53
C ALA A 21 22.86 -3.16 -7.59
N GLU A 22 22.42 -3.65 -6.42
CA GLU A 22 21.33 -4.60 -6.34
C GLU A 22 20.09 -3.94 -6.96
N GLN A 23 19.61 -4.48 -8.08
CA GLN A 23 18.45 -3.95 -8.78
C GLN A 23 17.29 -4.93 -8.61
N ARG A 24 16.11 -4.39 -8.35
CA ARG A 24 14.88 -5.19 -8.40
C ARG A 24 14.59 -5.61 -9.82
N ALA A 25 14.10 -6.83 -9.99
CA ALA A 25 13.65 -7.31 -11.28
C ALA A 25 12.28 -6.71 -11.66
N LEU A 26 12.15 -6.25 -12.90
CA LEU A 26 10.85 -6.10 -13.54
C LEU A 26 10.34 -7.51 -13.89
N LEU A 27 9.24 -7.91 -13.28
CA LEU A 27 8.64 -9.24 -13.48
C LEU A 27 7.60 -9.23 -14.61
N TYR A 28 6.82 -8.16 -14.74
CA TYR A 28 5.79 -8.01 -15.77
C TYR A 28 5.71 -6.55 -16.24
N PRO A 29 5.46 -6.27 -17.53
CA PRO A 29 5.36 -7.24 -18.63
C PRO A 29 6.71 -7.89 -18.93
N ALA A 30 6.69 -9.14 -19.39
CA ALA A 30 7.90 -9.87 -19.79
C ALA A 30 8.57 -9.30 -21.06
N THR A 31 7.96 -8.30 -21.70
CA THR A 31 8.45 -7.61 -22.90
C THR A 31 8.46 -6.11 -22.67
N ASP A 32 9.45 -5.39 -23.20
CA ASP A 32 9.73 -3.94 -23.02
C ASP A 32 8.66 -2.96 -23.54
N LYS A 33 7.39 -3.35 -23.57
CA LYS A 33 6.26 -2.52 -24.04
C LYS A 33 5.67 -1.69 -22.90
N LEU A 34 6.52 -1.02 -22.14
CA LEU A 34 6.06 0.03 -21.23
C LEU A 34 5.99 1.36 -22.00
N SER A 35 5.02 2.20 -21.64
CA SER A 35 5.05 3.59 -22.11
C SER A 35 6.32 4.27 -21.57
N PRO A 36 6.84 5.32 -22.23
CA PRO A 36 8.01 6.04 -21.74
C PRO A 36 7.85 6.55 -20.29
N GLU A 37 6.64 6.99 -19.92
CA GLU A 37 6.32 7.46 -18.57
C GLU A 37 6.41 6.33 -17.53
N LEU A 38 5.75 5.19 -17.80
CA LEU A 38 5.79 4.04 -16.89
C LEU A 38 7.19 3.42 -16.84
N GLN A 39 7.92 3.39 -17.94
CA GLN A 39 9.30 2.91 -18.00
C GLN A 39 10.21 3.76 -17.09
N ALA A 40 10.05 5.08 -17.07
CA ALA A 40 10.82 5.96 -16.19
C ALA A 40 10.54 5.66 -14.70
N ILE A 41 9.27 5.46 -14.35
CA ILE A 41 8.83 5.09 -13.00
C ILE A 41 9.42 3.74 -12.58
N VAL A 42 9.32 2.73 -13.44
CA VAL A 42 9.89 1.40 -13.21
C VAL A 42 11.40 1.48 -13.03
N THR A 43 12.09 2.25 -13.87
CA THR A 43 13.54 2.43 -13.80
C THR A 43 13.97 3.01 -12.45
N GLU A 44 13.20 3.95 -11.89
CA GLU A 44 13.45 4.47 -10.55
C GLU A 44 13.10 3.48 -9.44
N ALA A 45 12.02 2.71 -9.62
CA ALA A 45 11.61 1.67 -8.67
C ALA A 45 12.63 0.52 -8.55
N GLN A 46 13.38 0.23 -9.62
CA GLN A 46 14.35 -0.86 -9.65
C GLN A 46 15.65 -0.56 -8.89
N LYS A 47 15.99 0.73 -8.70
CA LYS A 47 17.24 1.15 -8.05
C LYS A 47 17.11 1.07 -6.52
N LEU A 48 17.92 0.22 -5.88
CA LEU A 48 18.01 0.15 -4.41
C LEU A 48 19.07 1.08 -3.82
N ASP A 49 20.06 1.47 -4.62
CA ASP A 49 21.20 2.31 -4.21
C ASP A 49 20.89 3.81 -4.22
N ARG A 50 19.73 4.22 -4.72
CA ARG A 50 19.31 5.62 -4.74
C ARG A 50 18.82 6.08 -3.36
N PRO A 51 18.99 7.37 -3.02
CA PRO A 51 18.33 7.95 -1.87
C PRO A 51 16.80 7.87 -1.97
N THR A 52 16.15 7.68 -0.81
CA THR A 52 14.70 7.77 -0.66
C THR A 52 14.22 9.19 -0.94
N VAL A 53 13.00 9.33 -1.45
CA VAL A 53 12.36 10.64 -1.63
C VAL A 53 11.82 11.14 -0.28
N ALA A 54 12.15 12.38 0.10
CA ALA A 54 11.63 12.99 1.31
C ALA A 54 10.13 13.30 1.18
N TYR A 55 9.37 13.24 2.29
CA TYR A 55 7.91 13.42 2.26
C TYR A 55 7.47 14.79 1.74
N GLU A 56 8.28 15.82 2.01
CA GLU A 56 8.07 17.20 1.60
C GLU A 56 8.29 17.41 0.10
N GLN A 57 8.96 16.46 -0.57
CA GLN A 57 9.23 16.49 -2.01
C GLN A 57 8.19 15.70 -2.82
N LEU A 58 7.26 15.01 -2.15
CA LEU A 58 6.22 14.24 -2.82
C LEU A 58 5.21 15.16 -3.49
N SER A 59 4.71 14.73 -4.65
CA SER A 59 3.60 15.38 -5.35
C SER A 59 2.34 14.54 -5.26
N GLN A 60 1.23 15.16 -4.87
CA GLN A 60 -0.08 14.53 -4.85
C GLN A 60 -0.65 14.30 -6.27
N LYS A 61 -0.22 15.14 -7.23
CA LYS A 61 -0.70 15.11 -8.61
C LYS A 61 0.12 14.10 -9.39
N THR A 62 -0.27 12.83 -9.28
CA THR A 62 0.31 11.73 -10.04
C THR A 62 -0.73 11.09 -10.96
N ARG A 63 -0.26 10.61 -12.11
CA ARG A 63 -1.03 9.77 -13.04
C ARG A 63 -0.87 8.28 -12.72
N TYR A 64 0.18 7.92 -11.99
CA TYR A 64 0.54 6.54 -11.66
C TYR A 64 0.45 6.32 -10.17
N TYR A 65 0.08 5.10 -9.80
CA TYR A 65 -0.07 4.66 -8.43
C TYR A 65 0.70 3.38 -8.20
N VAL A 66 0.95 3.10 -6.92
CA VAL A 66 1.56 1.85 -6.48
C VAL A 66 0.73 1.20 -5.39
N ARG A 67 0.71 -0.12 -5.43
CA ARG A 67 0.27 -0.98 -4.32
C ARG A 67 1.21 -2.16 -4.21
N ILE A 68 1.44 -2.66 -3.01
CA ILE A 68 2.19 -3.91 -2.81
C ILE A 68 1.27 -5.08 -2.52
N ALA A 69 1.66 -6.27 -2.93
CA ALA A 69 0.92 -7.50 -2.67
C ALA A 69 1.85 -8.73 -2.70
N PRO A 70 1.46 -9.85 -2.06
CA PRO A 70 2.16 -11.11 -2.21
C PRO A 70 2.17 -11.55 -3.67
N ARG A 71 3.35 -11.91 -4.20
CA ARG A 71 3.57 -12.29 -5.60
C ARG A 71 2.56 -13.35 -6.06
N LYS A 72 2.28 -14.33 -5.20
CA LYS A 72 1.39 -15.47 -5.49
C LYS A 72 -0.06 -15.08 -5.83
N TYR A 73 -0.51 -13.87 -5.48
CA TYR A 73 -1.85 -13.38 -5.82
C TYR A 73 -1.87 -12.50 -7.09
N VAL A 74 -0.69 -12.21 -7.66
CA VAL A 74 -0.52 -11.31 -8.80
C VAL A 74 -0.02 -12.07 -10.03
N LEU A 75 1.02 -12.88 -9.86
CA LEU A 75 1.74 -13.56 -10.94
C LEU A 75 1.77 -15.08 -10.76
N ASP A 76 1.72 -15.79 -11.88
CA ASP A 76 2.00 -17.23 -11.93
C ASP A 76 3.51 -17.55 -11.87
N ALA A 77 3.88 -18.80 -12.09
CA ALA A 77 5.28 -19.23 -12.11
C ALA A 77 6.09 -18.67 -13.29
N ASN A 78 5.44 -18.28 -14.39
CA ASN A 78 6.04 -17.75 -15.61
C ASN A 78 5.97 -16.22 -15.70
N ASN A 79 5.76 -15.56 -14.56
CA ASN A 79 5.55 -14.11 -14.45
C ASN A 79 4.40 -13.57 -15.33
N GLN A 80 3.36 -14.37 -15.58
CA GLN A 80 2.14 -13.90 -16.22
C GLN A 80 1.12 -13.44 -15.18
N LEU A 81 0.34 -12.41 -15.51
CA LEU A 81 -0.75 -11.95 -14.65
C LEU A 81 -1.83 -13.03 -14.52
N LEU A 82 -2.16 -13.36 -13.27
CA LEU A 82 -3.29 -14.24 -12.96
C LEU A 82 -4.61 -13.60 -13.39
N ASP A 83 -5.56 -14.39 -13.88
CA ASP A 83 -6.92 -13.90 -14.22
C ASP A 83 -7.68 -13.39 -12.99
N SER A 84 -7.34 -13.92 -11.81
CA SER A 84 -7.91 -13.50 -10.52
C SER A 84 -7.20 -12.31 -9.89
N ALA A 85 -6.10 -11.81 -10.48
CA ALA A 85 -5.32 -10.73 -9.88
C ALA A 85 -6.16 -9.45 -9.86
N ILE A 86 -6.35 -8.91 -8.66
CA ILE A 86 -7.20 -7.76 -8.37
C ILE A 86 -6.50 -6.85 -7.37
N LEU A 87 -6.70 -5.53 -7.50
CA LEU A 87 -6.01 -4.57 -6.64
C LEU A 87 -6.33 -4.79 -5.16
N SER A 88 -7.58 -5.09 -4.81
CA SER A 88 -8.04 -5.16 -3.41
C SER A 88 -9.01 -6.30 -3.14
N THR A 89 -9.10 -6.70 -1.87
CA THR A 89 -10.09 -7.66 -1.34
C THR A 89 -11.44 -7.02 -1.05
N LYS A 90 -11.52 -5.68 -1.13
CA LYS A 90 -12.71 -4.84 -0.95
C LYS A 90 -13.04 -4.13 -2.26
N PRO A 91 -14.24 -3.55 -2.44
CA PRO A 91 -14.61 -2.81 -3.66
C PRO A 91 -13.87 -1.50 -3.87
N ILE A 92 -13.01 -1.15 -2.93
CA ILE A 92 -12.05 -0.05 -3.02
C ILE A 92 -10.64 -0.56 -2.75
N ALA A 93 -9.65 0.14 -3.31
CA ALA A 93 -8.24 -0.10 -3.09
C ALA A 93 -7.59 1.11 -2.41
N PHE A 94 -6.90 0.87 -1.30
CA PHE A 94 -5.90 1.81 -0.78
C PHE A 94 -4.64 1.72 -1.64
N ILE A 95 -4.16 2.87 -2.10
CA ILE A 95 -3.03 3.00 -3.03
C ILE A 95 -2.23 4.26 -2.67
N THR A 96 -0.98 4.33 -3.12
CA THR A 96 -0.09 5.46 -2.87
C THR A 96 0.68 5.84 -4.14
N THR A 97 1.61 6.79 -4.07
CA THR A 97 2.43 7.23 -5.20
C THR A 97 3.68 6.36 -5.36
N PRO A 98 4.23 6.21 -6.58
CA PRO A 98 5.41 5.37 -6.85
C PRO A 98 6.65 5.73 -6.02
N GLU A 99 6.84 6.99 -5.64
CA GLU A 99 7.92 7.44 -4.76
C GLU A 99 7.92 6.72 -3.40
N GLY A 100 6.77 6.16 -3.00
CA GLY A 100 6.62 5.31 -1.83
C GLY A 100 7.50 4.06 -1.82
N ILE A 101 8.11 3.66 -2.94
CA ILE A 101 8.99 2.49 -3.03
C ILE A 101 10.44 2.79 -3.46
N TYR A 102 10.74 4.02 -3.88
CA TYR A 102 12.05 4.39 -4.45
C TYR A 102 13.15 4.39 -3.38
N GLY A 103 14.21 3.60 -3.58
CA GLY A 103 15.34 3.50 -2.66
C GLY A 103 15.02 2.92 -1.27
N LYS A 104 13.80 2.39 -1.08
CA LYS A 104 13.32 1.89 0.22
C LYS A 104 13.43 0.38 0.30
N SER A 105 13.80 -0.16 1.46
CA SER A 105 13.69 -1.59 1.74
C SER A 105 12.21 -2.03 1.82
N LEU A 106 11.91 -3.33 1.69
CA LEU A 106 10.54 -3.83 1.86
C LEU A 106 9.97 -3.49 3.25
N LEU A 107 10.78 -3.57 4.31
CA LEU A 107 10.37 -3.18 5.66
C LEU A 107 9.98 -1.70 5.72
N THR A 108 10.82 -0.83 5.15
CA THR A 108 10.54 0.61 5.10
C THR A 108 9.26 0.90 4.31
N ILE A 109 9.02 0.19 3.21
CA ILE A 109 7.78 0.35 2.43
C ILE A 109 6.57 -0.01 3.29
N TYR A 110 6.59 -1.14 4.00
CA TYR A 110 5.48 -1.55 4.86
C TYR A 110 5.17 -0.51 5.95
N LEU A 111 6.21 -0.03 6.65
CA LEU A 111 6.05 0.99 7.69
C LEU A 111 5.49 2.29 7.11
N ASP A 112 5.91 2.69 5.92
CA ASP A 112 5.45 3.93 5.27
C ASP A 112 4.00 3.83 4.76
N ILE A 113 3.51 2.64 4.43
CA ILE A 113 2.11 2.42 4.07
C ILE A 113 1.21 2.08 5.28
N GLY A 114 1.75 2.20 6.51
CA GLY A 114 0.99 2.10 7.75
C GLY A 114 0.69 0.68 8.22
N TYR A 115 1.58 -0.29 7.97
CA TYR A 115 1.49 -1.60 8.62
C TYR A 115 2.30 -1.60 9.94
N GLU A 116 1.73 -2.23 10.97
CA GLU A 116 2.40 -2.49 12.25
C GLU A 116 3.59 -3.43 12.06
N ALA A 117 4.68 -3.19 12.82
CA ALA A 117 5.87 -4.04 12.78
C ALA A 117 5.54 -5.50 13.13
N GLU A 118 4.67 -5.70 14.11
CA GLU A 118 4.20 -6.99 14.61
C GLU A 118 3.44 -7.76 13.53
N ASP A 119 2.52 -7.10 12.82
CA ASP A 119 1.76 -7.70 11.73
C ASP A 119 2.64 -8.06 10.54
N ILE A 120 3.62 -7.22 10.22
CA ILE A 120 4.62 -7.51 9.18
C ILE A 120 5.37 -8.79 9.52
N ILE A 121 5.87 -8.90 10.76
CA ILE A 121 6.62 -10.06 11.22
C ILE A 121 5.73 -11.31 11.22
N HIS A 122 4.50 -11.20 11.74
CA HIS A 122 3.64 -12.37 11.91
C HIS A 122 3.09 -12.92 10.58
N TRP A 123 2.71 -12.04 9.65
CA TRP A 123 1.96 -12.44 8.46
C TRP A 123 2.74 -12.35 7.14
N GLN A 124 3.82 -11.57 7.09
CA GLN A 124 4.54 -11.26 5.84
C GLN A 124 6.00 -11.75 5.83
N GLN A 125 6.46 -12.36 6.92
CA GLN A 125 7.78 -12.99 6.96
C GLN A 125 7.89 -14.08 5.87
N ASP A 126 9.01 -14.06 5.14
CA ASP A 126 9.35 -15.02 4.08
C ASP A 126 8.31 -15.13 2.94
N VAL A 127 7.43 -14.13 2.82
CA VAL A 127 6.47 -14.01 1.71
C VAL A 127 7.10 -13.17 0.59
N PRO A 128 7.23 -13.69 -0.64
CA PRO A 128 7.67 -12.88 -1.78
C PRO A 128 6.65 -11.79 -2.11
N MET A 129 7.11 -10.55 -2.13
CA MET A 129 6.29 -9.36 -2.35
C MET A 129 6.61 -8.71 -3.69
N VAL A 130 5.61 -8.05 -4.27
CA VAL A 130 5.79 -7.26 -5.50
C VAL A 130 5.13 -5.89 -5.35
N ALA A 131 5.69 -4.90 -6.04
CA ALA A 131 5.06 -3.63 -6.30
C ALA A 131 4.28 -3.70 -7.62
N ILE A 132 3.01 -3.38 -7.55
CA ILE A 132 2.11 -3.18 -8.69
C ILE A 132 2.14 -1.69 -8.99
N LEU A 133 2.86 -1.30 -10.03
CA LEU A 133 2.91 0.07 -10.56
C LEU A 133 1.91 0.18 -11.70
N PHE A 134 0.97 1.10 -11.64
CA PHE A 134 -0.12 1.09 -12.60
C PHE A 134 -0.75 2.46 -12.81
N ARG A 135 -1.55 2.53 -13.87
CA ARG A 135 -2.39 3.67 -14.20
C ARG A 135 -3.82 3.20 -14.48
N TYR A 136 -4.79 3.93 -13.94
CA TYR A 136 -6.19 3.70 -14.27
C TYR A 136 -6.54 4.17 -15.70
N PRO A 137 -7.61 3.64 -16.32
CA PRO A 137 -8.20 4.23 -17.52
C PRO A 137 -8.48 5.72 -17.40
N ASP A 138 -8.45 6.45 -18.53
CA ASP A 138 -8.54 7.91 -18.56
C ASP A 138 -9.89 8.46 -18.05
N ASP A 139 -10.93 7.62 -17.93
CA ASP A 139 -12.22 7.99 -17.35
C ASP A 139 -12.24 7.93 -15.81
N ILE A 140 -11.13 7.50 -15.17
CA ILE A 140 -10.92 7.55 -13.74
C ILE A 140 -9.92 8.68 -13.42
N SER A 141 -10.36 9.67 -12.65
CA SER A 141 -9.55 10.86 -12.35
C SER A 141 -9.35 11.08 -10.85
N LEU A 142 -8.27 11.76 -10.47
CA LEU A 142 -8.10 12.24 -9.09
C LEU A 142 -9.18 13.29 -8.75
N SER A 143 -9.78 13.15 -7.57
CA SER A 143 -10.66 14.14 -6.96
C SER A 143 -9.87 14.99 -5.96
N GLU A 144 -9.95 16.31 -6.08
CA GLU A 144 -9.35 17.26 -5.13
C GLU A 144 -10.27 17.53 -3.91
N VAL A 145 -11.46 16.93 -3.87
CA VAL A 145 -12.41 17.09 -2.76
C VAL A 145 -11.86 16.48 -1.48
N THR A 146 -12.00 17.18 -0.36
CA THR A 146 -11.54 16.74 0.98
C THR A 146 -12.61 16.86 2.07
N ASN A 147 -13.72 17.51 1.79
CA ASN A 147 -14.77 17.88 2.75
C ASN A 147 -15.99 16.94 2.73
N GLY A 148 -15.91 15.81 2.02
CA GLY A 148 -17.01 14.84 1.91
C GLY A 148 -18.03 15.13 0.81
N GLU A 149 -17.91 16.24 0.07
CA GLU A 149 -18.80 16.62 -1.04
C GLU A 149 -18.44 15.89 -2.35
N LEU A 150 -18.44 14.56 -2.29
CA LEU A 150 -18.08 13.72 -3.43
C LEU A 150 -19.14 13.83 -4.55
N SER A 151 -18.68 13.82 -5.80
CA SER A 151 -19.55 13.91 -6.98
C SER A 151 -20.44 12.67 -7.14
N ALA A 152 -21.46 12.75 -7.99
CA ALA A 152 -22.28 11.59 -8.35
C ALA A 152 -21.47 10.48 -9.05
N THR A 153 -20.32 10.81 -9.65
CA THR A 153 -19.43 9.88 -10.34
C THR A 153 -18.26 9.42 -9.46
N TRP A 154 -18.37 9.50 -8.14
CA TRP A 154 -17.32 9.11 -7.19
C TRP A 154 -16.73 7.70 -7.43
N ARG A 155 -17.51 6.77 -8.00
CA ARG A 155 -17.03 5.43 -8.40
C ARG A 155 -16.00 5.43 -9.54
N LYS A 156 -15.79 6.58 -10.19
CA LYS A 156 -14.78 6.82 -11.22
C LYS A 156 -13.73 7.81 -10.75
N GLN A 157 -13.47 7.87 -9.44
CA GLN A 157 -12.52 8.82 -8.88
C GLN A 157 -11.50 8.13 -7.99
N VAL A 158 -10.25 8.57 -8.09
CA VAL A 158 -9.25 8.38 -7.04
C VAL A 158 -9.49 9.48 -6.01
N ILE A 159 -9.69 9.13 -4.75
CA ILE A 159 -10.18 10.02 -3.70
C ILE A 159 -9.16 10.09 -2.58
N ILE A 160 -8.94 11.29 -2.07
CA ILE A 160 -8.12 11.53 -0.88
C ILE A 160 -8.92 11.03 0.35
N PRO A 161 -8.42 10.07 1.14
CA PRO A 161 -9.19 9.47 2.22
C PRO A 161 -9.14 10.36 3.46
N THR A 162 -9.77 11.52 3.39
CA THR A 162 -10.07 12.31 4.58
C THR A 162 -11.21 11.66 5.37
N TRP A 163 -11.34 11.96 6.67
CA TRP A 163 -12.46 11.46 7.46
C TRP A 163 -13.82 11.75 6.80
N ASP A 164 -14.03 12.97 6.29
CA ASP A 164 -15.28 13.35 5.64
C ASP A 164 -15.53 12.57 4.35
N ASN A 165 -14.51 12.42 3.50
CA ASN A 165 -14.62 11.62 2.30
C ASN A 165 -14.92 10.15 2.62
N MET A 166 -14.26 9.57 3.63
CA MET A 166 -14.48 8.19 4.02
C MET A 166 -15.87 7.97 4.63
N PHE A 167 -16.41 8.92 5.40
CA PHE A 167 -17.79 8.84 5.87
C PHE A 167 -18.79 8.90 4.72
N THR A 168 -18.58 9.78 3.74
CA THR A 168 -19.44 9.84 2.54
C THR A 168 -19.34 8.56 1.71
N LEU A 169 -18.13 8.04 1.47
CA LEU A 169 -17.93 6.77 0.78
C LEU A 169 -18.62 5.63 1.51
N PHE A 170 -18.44 5.52 2.82
CA PHE A 170 -19.08 4.48 3.62
C PHE A 170 -20.60 4.53 3.48
N LYS A 171 -21.19 5.72 3.60
CA LYS A 171 -22.63 5.94 3.44
C LYS A 171 -23.11 5.55 2.03
N ASN A 172 -22.37 5.93 0.99
CA ASN A 172 -22.74 5.64 -0.40
C ASN A 172 -22.67 4.13 -0.68
N PHE A 173 -21.59 3.46 -0.29
CA PHE A 173 -21.52 2.01 -0.40
C PHE A 173 -22.58 1.31 0.44
N ALA A 174 -22.88 1.82 1.63
CA ALA A 174 -23.86 1.20 2.50
C ALA A 174 -25.29 1.26 1.94
N LYS A 175 -25.65 2.33 1.23
CA LYS A 175 -26.95 2.41 0.54
C LYS A 175 -27.11 1.29 -0.49
N ASP A 176 -26.07 1.07 -1.29
CA ASP A 176 -26.05 0.10 -2.39
C ASP A 176 -25.76 -1.34 -1.91
N ALA A 177 -25.42 -1.53 -0.63
CA ALA A 177 -25.00 -2.81 -0.10
C ALA A 177 -26.14 -3.82 -0.03
N THR A 178 -25.83 -5.09 -0.33
CA THR A 178 -26.75 -6.21 -0.14
C THR A 178 -26.76 -6.68 1.31
N ILE A 179 -27.74 -7.50 1.68
CA ILE A 179 -27.70 -8.29 2.92
C ILE A 179 -27.25 -9.71 2.60
N ASP A 180 -26.22 -10.18 3.29
CA ASP A 180 -25.66 -11.52 3.13
C ASP A 180 -25.30 -12.10 4.51
N ALA A 181 -26.26 -12.81 5.10
CA ALA A 181 -26.10 -13.47 6.40
C ALA A 181 -25.15 -14.68 6.34
N SER A 182 -24.78 -15.17 5.15
CA SER A 182 -23.87 -16.32 5.00
C SER A 182 -22.41 -15.96 5.30
N LYS A 183 -22.07 -14.66 5.28
CA LYS A 183 -20.73 -14.17 5.59
C LYS A 183 -20.41 -14.32 7.07
N LYS A 184 -19.17 -14.71 7.36
CA LYS A 184 -18.68 -14.94 8.73
C LYS A 184 -18.52 -13.62 9.47
N THR A 185 -17.93 -12.64 8.81
CA THR A 185 -17.67 -11.32 9.36
C THR A 185 -18.11 -10.23 8.39
N GLU A 186 -18.30 -9.01 8.88
CA GLU A 186 -18.50 -7.85 7.99
C GLU A 186 -17.23 -7.57 7.16
N GLY A 187 -16.09 -8.13 7.56
CA GLY A 187 -14.79 -8.01 6.93
C GLY A 187 -14.46 -9.06 5.86
N ASP A 188 -15.38 -9.97 5.52
CA ASP A 188 -15.10 -11.02 4.54
C ASP A 188 -14.76 -10.45 3.15
N TYR A 189 -14.04 -11.26 2.35
CA TYR A 189 -13.66 -10.96 0.97
C TYR A 189 -14.90 -10.63 0.12
N SER A 190 -14.90 -9.44 -0.47
CA SER A 190 -15.97 -8.96 -1.34
C SER A 190 -15.43 -7.83 -2.22
N PRO A 191 -14.71 -8.17 -3.31
CA PRO A 191 -13.96 -7.19 -4.09
C PRO A 191 -14.83 -6.35 -5.04
N THR A 192 -16.10 -6.68 -5.22
CA THR A 192 -16.98 -6.06 -6.23
C THR A 192 -18.11 -5.23 -5.62
N ALA A 193 -18.61 -5.59 -4.44
CA ALA A 193 -19.70 -4.89 -3.78
C ALA A 193 -19.60 -4.95 -2.25
N PHE A 194 -20.23 -4.00 -1.57
CA PHE A 194 -20.45 -4.09 -0.13
C PHE A 194 -21.64 -5.01 0.16
N PHE A 195 -21.55 -5.67 1.30
CA PHE A 195 -22.66 -6.38 1.92
C PHE A 195 -22.76 -5.94 3.37
N PHE A 196 -23.87 -6.21 4.03
CA PHE A 196 -24.00 -6.27 5.49
C PHE A 196 -24.53 -7.64 5.88
N ARG A 197 -24.22 -8.13 7.07
CA ARG A 197 -24.74 -9.43 7.51
C ARG A 197 -26.23 -9.36 7.86
N THR A 198 -26.70 -8.21 8.32
CA THR A 198 -28.10 -7.98 8.71
C THR A 198 -28.58 -6.59 8.31
N GLU A 199 -29.90 -6.42 8.20
CA GLU A 199 -30.52 -5.12 7.94
C GLU A 199 -30.26 -4.12 9.08
N GLU A 200 -30.20 -4.58 10.34
CA GLU A 200 -29.92 -3.72 11.49
C GLU A 200 -28.52 -3.12 11.42
N SER A 201 -27.53 -3.90 11.01
CA SER A 201 -26.15 -3.44 10.82
C SER A 201 -26.07 -2.38 9.71
N LYS A 202 -26.77 -2.61 8.59
CA LYS A 202 -26.89 -1.64 7.48
C LYS A 202 -27.60 -0.36 7.93
N ALA A 203 -28.72 -0.49 8.63
CA ALA A 203 -29.49 0.65 9.15
C ALA A 203 -28.68 1.47 10.17
N PHE A 204 -27.94 0.80 11.06
CA PHE A 204 -27.02 1.45 11.99
C PHE A 204 -25.94 2.25 11.27
N ALA A 205 -25.28 1.68 10.26
CA ALA A 205 -24.28 2.38 9.46
C ALA A 205 -24.84 3.62 8.76
N LEU A 206 -26.05 3.52 8.20
CA LEU A 206 -26.72 4.62 7.49
C LEU A 206 -27.23 5.72 8.44
N GLY A 207 -27.64 5.34 9.66
CA GLY A 207 -28.22 6.22 10.67
C GLY A 207 -27.22 6.77 11.69
N TYR A 208 -25.93 6.42 11.59
CA TYR A 208 -24.94 6.85 12.59
C TYR A 208 -24.82 8.39 12.65
N PRO A 209 -24.95 8.99 13.86
CA PRO A 209 -25.12 10.43 14.01
C PRO A 209 -23.86 11.22 13.69
N ASP A 210 -24.02 12.42 13.16
CA ASP A 210 -22.89 13.31 12.81
C ASP A 210 -22.08 13.72 14.04
N ALA A 211 -22.69 13.85 15.22
CA ALA A 211 -21.98 14.06 16.47
C ALA A 211 -21.00 12.90 16.80
N GLY A 212 -21.38 11.66 16.45
CA GLY A 212 -20.49 10.50 16.58
C GLY A 212 -19.35 10.54 15.56
N LYS A 213 -19.64 10.93 14.32
CA LYS A 213 -18.61 11.12 13.28
C LYS A 213 -17.60 12.19 13.68
N ALA A 214 -18.07 13.30 14.26
CA ALA A 214 -17.21 14.36 14.76
C ALA A 214 -16.27 13.86 15.87
N ARG A 215 -16.75 13.02 16.80
CA ARG A 215 -15.90 12.40 17.83
C ARG A 215 -14.84 11.48 17.25
N LEU A 216 -15.17 10.69 16.23
CA LEU A 216 -14.20 9.80 15.58
C LEU A 216 -13.03 10.55 14.91
N LYS A 217 -13.18 11.83 14.58
CA LYS A 217 -12.10 12.66 14.03
C LYS A 217 -11.10 13.14 15.09
N THR A 218 -11.49 13.18 16.35
CA THR A 218 -10.74 13.89 17.41
C THR A 218 -10.30 12.99 18.56
N VAL A 219 -11.00 11.87 18.78
CA VAL A 219 -10.62 10.90 19.80
C VAL A 219 -9.74 9.83 19.18
N SER A 220 -8.68 9.43 19.89
CA SER A 220 -7.78 8.37 19.43
C SER A 220 -8.50 7.03 19.24
N TYR A 221 -7.98 6.19 18.35
CA TYR A 221 -8.52 4.84 18.10
C TYR A 221 -8.65 4.04 19.40
N ALA A 222 -7.59 4.01 20.21
CA ALA A 222 -7.59 3.34 21.52
C ALA A 222 -8.65 3.93 22.47
N GLY A 223 -8.85 5.25 22.46
CA GLY A 223 -9.87 5.92 23.26
C GLY A 223 -11.29 5.53 22.85
N ILE A 224 -11.57 5.46 21.54
CA ILE A 224 -12.86 4.99 21.02
C ILE A 224 -13.09 3.52 21.40
N LYS A 225 -12.07 2.66 21.23
CA LYS A 225 -12.14 1.24 21.58
C LYS A 225 -12.39 1.01 23.07
N ALA A 226 -11.69 1.74 23.94
CA ALA A 226 -11.86 1.66 25.39
C ALA A 226 -13.24 2.16 25.85
N SER A 227 -13.77 3.22 25.22
CA SER A 227 -15.09 3.76 25.53
C SER A 227 -16.23 2.84 25.08
N GLY A 228 -16.01 2.06 24.01
CA GLY A 228 -16.96 1.09 23.51
C GLY A 228 -18.24 1.72 22.94
N GLY A 229 -19.35 0.98 23.03
CA GLY A 229 -20.67 1.46 22.62
C GLY A 229 -20.81 1.70 21.11
N ALA A 230 -21.68 2.64 20.74
CA ALA A 230 -22.01 2.92 19.34
C ALA A 230 -20.82 3.46 18.54
N ASP A 231 -19.98 4.30 19.16
CA ASP A 231 -18.82 4.88 18.48
C ASP A 231 -17.81 3.79 18.10
N TRP A 232 -17.52 2.86 19.02
CA TRP A 232 -16.70 1.69 18.72
C TRP A 232 -17.35 0.79 17.67
N ALA A 233 -18.64 0.48 17.81
CA ALA A 233 -19.34 -0.37 16.83
C ALA A 233 -19.26 0.19 15.40
N TYR A 234 -19.44 1.52 15.24
CA TYR A 234 -19.30 2.16 13.93
C TYR A 234 -17.83 2.20 13.47
N ARG A 235 -16.88 2.46 14.38
CA ARG A 235 -15.45 2.42 14.08
C ARG A 235 -14.99 1.04 13.61
N SER A 236 -15.48 -0.04 14.23
CA SER A 236 -15.22 -1.42 13.81
C SER A 236 -15.83 -1.74 12.45
N LEU A 237 -17.03 -1.20 12.13
CA LEU A 237 -17.60 -1.36 10.80
C LEU A 237 -16.73 -0.67 9.73
N LEU A 238 -16.24 0.54 9.98
CA LEU A 238 -15.32 1.23 9.08
C LEU A 238 -14.04 0.42 8.85
N GLU A 239 -13.47 -0.16 9.90
CA GLU A 239 -12.30 -1.02 9.81
C GLU A 239 -12.58 -2.27 8.96
N GLN A 240 -13.66 -2.99 9.26
CA GLN A 240 -13.97 -4.24 8.57
C GLN A 240 -14.39 -4.02 7.10
N LYS A 241 -15.10 -2.94 6.81
CA LYS A 241 -15.65 -2.66 5.48
C LYS A 241 -14.71 -1.88 4.58
N LEU A 242 -14.04 -0.87 5.14
CA LEU A 242 -13.19 0.05 4.40
C LEU A 242 -11.71 -0.10 4.72
N SER A 243 -11.31 -1.02 5.62
CA SER A 243 -9.91 -1.17 6.02
C SER A 243 -9.32 0.09 6.65
N LEU A 244 -10.15 0.89 7.33
CA LEU A 244 -9.68 2.01 8.13
C LEU A 244 -9.14 1.46 9.45
N PHE A 245 -7.88 1.06 9.52
CA PHE A 245 -7.26 0.53 10.75
C PHE A 245 -6.81 1.64 11.70
N GLU A 246 -6.18 1.30 12.81
CA GLU A 246 -5.84 2.25 13.87
C GLU A 246 -4.95 3.42 13.42
N HIS A 247 -4.06 3.18 12.45
CA HIS A 247 -3.19 4.20 11.85
C HIS A 247 -3.88 5.10 10.81
N PHE A 248 -5.17 4.87 10.55
CA PHE A 248 -5.90 5.72 9.63
C PHE A 248 -6.12 7.11 10.25
N ARG A 249 -5.43 8.10 9.69
CA ARG A 249 -5.45 9.49 10.19
C ARG A 249 -6.63 10.30 9.66
N GLY A 250 -7.17 9.92 8.50
CA GLY A 250 -8.19 10.70 7.80
C GLY A 250 -7.69 12.06 7.32
N THR A 251 -6.41 12.15 6.95
CA THR A 251 -5.76 13.35 6.39
C THR A 251 -5.35 13.20 4.92
N GLY A 252 -5.46 12.00 4.35
CA GLY A 252 -4.89 11.69 3.04
C GLY A 252 -3.38 11.44 3.04
N ARG A 253 -2.79 11.25 4.23
CA ARG A 253 -1.41 10.85 4.41
C ARG A 253 -1.35 9.60 5.29
N THR A 254 -0.44 8.70 4.99
CA THR A 254 -0.16 7.54 5.83
C THR A 254 0.50 7.96 7.15
N GLN A 255 0.51 7.05 8.13
CA GLN A 255 1.28 7.18 9.36
C GLN A 255 2.39 6.12 9.35
N ASN A 256 3.64 6.54 9.55
CA ASN A 256 4.71 5.62 9.90
C ASN A 256 4.91 5.73 11.42
N GLU A 257 4.48 4.72 12.15
CA GLU A 257 4.47 4.76 13.62
C GLU A 257 5.85 4.81 14.27
N ILE A 258 6.88 4.35 13.57
CA ILE A 258 8.26 4.40 14.07
C ILE A 258 8.78 5.85 14.05
N VAL A 259 8.32 6.66 13.08
CA VAL A 259 8.78 8.04 12.88
C VAL A 259 7.79 9.07 13.43
N ASP A 260 6.50 8.75 13.47
CA ASP A 260 5.40 9.57 13.97
C ASP A 260 4.46 8.73 14.85
N PRO A 261 4.91 8.27 16.03
CA PRO A 261 4.12 7.40 16.91
C PRO A 261 2.87 8.09 17.47
N THR A 262 2.89 9.42 17.60
CA THR A 262 1.74 10.20 18.09
C THR A 262 0.79 10.61 16.98
N GLY A 263 1.20 10.45 15.71
CA GLY A 263 0.40 10.87 14.58
C GLY A 263 0.19 12.39 14.54
N GLU A 264 1.10 13.19 15.10
CA GLU A 264 1.01 14.66 15.13
C GLU A 264 1.65 15.31 13.90
N LEU A 265 2.52 14.58 13.19
CA LEU A 265 3.23 15.07 12.01
C LEU A 265 2.40 14.84 10.73
N HIS A 266 1.22 15.46 10.65
CA HIS A 266 0.21 15.19 9.60
C HIS A 266 0.69 15.36 8.15
N GLU A 267 1.68 16.21 7.92
CA GLU A 267 2.28 16.45 6.61
C GLU A 267 3.41 15.47 6.25
N LYS A 268 3.80 14.62 7.20
CA LYS A 268 4.86 13.62 7.03
C LYS A 268 4.24 12.24 6.87
N GLY A 269 4.40 11.68 5.68
CA GLY A 269 3.81 10.43 5.27
C GLY A 269 3.63 10.40 3.75
N LEU A 270 3.41 9.21 3.21
CA LEU A 270 3.06 9.08 1.80
C LEU A 270 1.66 9.62 1.57
N PHE A 271 1.41 10.14 0.37
CA PHE A 271 0.02 10.40 -0.02
C PHE A 271 -0.74 9.08 -0.07
N GLU A 272 -1.88 9.06 0.60
CA GLU A 272 -2.78 7.94 0.60
C GLU A 272 -3.97 8.28 -0.31
N PHE A 273 -4.43 7.29 -1.08
CA PHE A 273 -5.61 7.41 -1.91
C PHE A 273 -6.49 6.18 -1.76
N VAL A 274 -7.79 6.39 -1.92
CA VAL A 274 -8.79 5.34 -2.10
C VAL A 274 -9.33 5.42 -3.52
N ALA A 275 -9.28 4.31 -4.24
CA ALA A 275 -9.69 4.23 -5.63
C ALA A 275 -10.64 3.05 -5.89
N PRO A 276 -11.35 3.04 -7.02
CA PRO A 276 -12.19 1.91 -7.40
C PRO A 276 -11.35 0.64 -7.52
N ASN A 277 -11.82 -0.47 -6.97
CA ASN A 277 -11.13 -1.73 -7.16
C ASN A 277 -11.22 -2.17 -8.63
N ALA A 278 -10.15 -2.74 -9.17
CA ALA A 278 -10.07 -3.17 -10.56
C ALA A 278 -9.24 -4.46 -10.67
N LYS A 279 -9.59 -5.33 -11.62
CA LYS A 279 -8.68 -6.42 -11.98
C LYS A 279 -7.44 -5.82 -12.62
N LEU A 280 -6.29 -6.45 -12.40
CA LEU A 280 -5.03 -5.93 -12.91
C LEU A 280 -4.99 -5.85 -14.45
N LYS A 281 -5.71 -6.75 -15.12
CA LYS A 281 -5.85 -6.78 -16.59
C LYS A 281 -6.77 -5.68 -17.16
N GLU A 282 -7.55 -5.01 -16.31
CA GLU A 282 -8.48 -3.93 -16.69
C GLU A 282 -7.83 -2.54 -16.52
N LEU A 283 -6.61 -2.47 -15.98
CA LEU A 283 -5.85 -1.24 -15.84
C LEU A 283 -5.27 -0.81 -17.19
N ALA A 284 -5.16 0.49 -17.41
CA ALA A 284 -4.68 1.04 -18.68
C ALA A 284 -3.20 0.70 -18.91
N GLU A 285 -2.41 0.77 -17.85
CA GLU A 285 -1.00 0.39 -17.86
C GLU A 285 -0.65 -0.27 -16.53
N ILE A 286 0.24 -1.25 -16.58
CA ILE A 286 0.69 -1.99 -15.39
C ILE A 286 2.10 -2.54 -15.58
N ALA A 287 2.90 -2.42 -14.53
CA ALA A 287 4.20 -3.05 -14.36
C ALA A 287 4.28 -3.68 -12.97
N ILE A 288 4.91 -4.85 -12.86
CA ILE A 288 5.12 -5.57 -11.61
C ILE A 288 6.62 -5.64 -11.34
N VAL A 289 7.08 -5.03 -10.26
CA VAL A 289 8.48 -5.01 -9.83
C VAL A 289 8.64 -5.88 -8.59
N ASP A 290 9.67 -6.71 -8.55
CA ASP A 290 10.00 -7.54 -7.40
C ASP A 290 10.41 -6.68 -6.20
N LEU A 291 9.89 -6.99 -5.01
CA LEU A 291 10.32 -6.35 -3.76
C LEU A 291 11.11 -7.31 -2.86
N GLY A 292 11.29 -8.56 -3.28
CA GLY A 292 11.95 -9.60 -2.51
C GLY A 292 11.10 -10.10 -1.34
N THR A 293 11.78 -10.60 -0.31
CA THR A 293 11.19 -11.18 0.90
C THR A 293 11.73 -10.49 2.14
N LEU A 294 10.91 -10.35 3.18
CA LEU A 294 11.41 -9.98 4.50
C LEU A 294 11.89 -11.25 5.22
N THR A 295 13.20 -11.38 5.38
CA THR A 295 13.82 -12.53 6.05
C THR A 295 14.40 -12.12 7.41
N LEU A 296 14.03 -12.84 8.47
CA LEU A 296 14.60 -12.68 9.81
C LEU A 296 15.53 -13.85 10.10
N GLN A 297 16.83 -13.58 10.27
CA GLN A 297 17.80 -14.62 10.60
C GLN A 297 17.82 -14.89 12.10
N ASN A 298 17.34 -16.05 12.52
CA ASN A 298 17.50 -16.54 13.89
C ASN A 298 18.88 -17.21 14.05
N VAL A 299 19.89 -16.45 14.45
CA VAL A 299 21.18 -17.03 14.80
C VAL A 299 21.13 -17.53 16.24
N LEU A 300 20.70 -18.78 16.43
CA LEU A 300 20.95 -19.49 17.67
C LEU A 300 22.42 -19.97 17.66
N SER A 301 23.31 -19.17 18.24
CA SER A 301 24.64 -19.64 18.58
C SER A 301 24.49 -20.76 19.61
N ALA A 302 24.57 -22.00 19.16
CA ALA A 302 24.74 -23.14 20.05
C ALA A 302 26.11 -22.99 20.73
N THR A 303 26.12 -22.37 21.92
CA THR A 303 27.23 -22.53 22.86
C THR A 303 27.22 -23.99 23.28
N THR A 304 28.12 -24.78 22.69
CA THR A 304 28.44 -26.12 23.15
C THR A 304 28.79 -26.03 24.65
N PRO A 305 28.09 -26.75 25.55
CA PRO A 305 28.51 -26.82 26.94
C PRO A 305 29.87 -27.53 27.00
N LYS A 306 30.82 -26.94 27.73
CA LYS A 306 32.10 -27.57 28.07
C LYS A 306 31.92 -28.71 29.04
#